data_AF-A0AA41UG49-F1
#
_entry.id   AF-A0AA41UG49-F1
#
_cell.length_a   1.000
_cell.length_b   1.000
_cell.length_c   1.000
_cell.angle_alpha   90.00
_cell.angle_beta   90.00
_cell.angle_gamma   90.00
#
_symmetry.space_group_name_H-M   'P 1'
#
loop_
_entity.id
_entity.type
_entity.pdbx_description
1 polymer ?
#
loop_
_entity_poly.entity_id
_entity_poly.type
_entity_poly.pdbx_seq_one_letter_code
_entity_poly.pdbx_strand_id
1 'polypeptide(L)'
;MLGPIEVLVVAFPGNKFNGQIVPALSDLVDANTISIIDALLVSKDETGEVSLVEFDELGVTEDAAVSALAALFEGVDGLLSDDDVDELSADLENNSSAAILVFEHTWFKPLRDAIVDSGGVLLEDVHVPDSVVDEVLLAMDAPGADTD
;
A
#
# COMPACT_ATOMS: atom_id res chain seq x y z
N MET A 1 -20.03 -1.18 5.27
CA MET A 1 -18.99 -2.20 5.00
C MET A 1 -17.70 -1.49 4.61
N LEU A 2 -16.53 -2.12 4.82
CA LEU A 2 -15.24 -1.63 4.33
C LEU A 2 -15.19 -1.70 2.80
N GLY A 3 -14.63 -0.68 2.15
CA GLY A 3 -14.27 -0.67 0.74
C GLY A 3 -13.16 -1.67 0.42
N PRO A 4 -12.69 -1.70 -0.84
CA PRO A 4 -11.53 -2.48 -1.23
C PRO A 4 -10.33 -2.16 -0.35
N ILE A 5 -9.58 -3.20 0.04
CA ILE A 5 -8.34 -3.08 0.81
C ILE A 5 -7.17 -3.35 -0.13
N GLU A 6 -6.14 -2.52 -0.07
CA GLU A 6 -4.91 -2.70 -0.81
C GLU A 6 -3.73 -2.85 0.15
N VAL A 7 -2.85 -3.80 -0.17
CA VAL A 7 -1.56 -4.00 0.50
C VAL A 7 -0.46 -3.54 -0.44
N LEU A 8 0.31 -2.54 -0.03
CA LEU A 8 1.41 -1.98 -0.79
C LEU A 8 2.74 -2.25 -0.06
N VAL A 9 3.68 -2.90 -0.74
CA VAL A 9 5.04 -3.11 -0.22
C VAL A 9 6.01 -2.22 -0.99
N VAL A 10 6.68 -1.31 -0.29
CA VAL A 10 7.60 -0.32 -0.88
C VAL A 10 8.99 -0.53 -0.32
N ALA A 11 9.92 -1.03 -1.15
CA ALA A 11 11.31 -1.23 -0.77
C ALA A 11 12.15 0.06 -0.84
N PHE A 12 13.05 0.23 0.12
CA PHE A 12 14.02 1.32 0.24
C PHE A 12 15.44 0.73 0.36
N PRO A 13 16.14 0.54 -0.78
CA PRO A 13 17.50 0.01 -0.78
C PRO A 13 18.46 0.83 0.06
N GLY A 14 19.38 0.17 0.77
CA GLY A 14 20.37 0.81 1.64
C GLY A 14 19.79 1.38 2.94
N ASN A 15 18.62 0.89 3.36
CA ASN A 15 17.88 1.37 4.54
C ASN A 15 17.65 2.89 4.49
N LYS A 16 17.18 3.39 3.34
CA LYS A 16 17.05 4.83 3.04
C LYS A 16 15.62 5.35 3.11
N PHE A 17 14.77 4.76 3.95
CA PHE A 17 13.47 5.37 4.24
C PHE A 17 13.66 6.80 4.75
N ASN A 18 13.01 7.76 4.10
CA ASN A 18 13.22 9.19 4.34
C ASN A 18 11.92 9.95 4.65
N GLY A 19 10.79 9.24 4.80
CA GLY A 19 9.51 9.82 5.19
C GLY A 19 8.80 10.67 4.13
N GLN A 20 9.34 10.83 2.90
CA GLN A 20 8.72 11.69 1.88
C GLN A 20 7.34 11.25 1.41
N ILE A 21 6.98 9.98 1.63
CA ILE A 21 5.64 9.45 1.31
C ILE A 21 4.55 9.94 2.28
N VAL A 22 4.93 10.33 3.51
CA VAL A 22 3.98 10.60 4.60
C VAL A 22 3.06 11.79 4.31
N PRO A 23 3.54 12.95 3.80
CA PRO A 23 2.65 14.04 3.43
C PRO A 23 1.63 13.66 2.36
N ALA A 24 2.02 12.83 1.38
CA ALA A 24 1.10 12.38 0.33
C ALA A 24 0.02 11.44 0.89
N LEU A 25 0.38 10.55 1.83
CA LEU A 25 -0.59 9.72 2.54
C LEU A 25 -1.55 10.57 3.38
N SER A 26 -1.03 11.60 4.07
CA SER A 26 -1.84 12.54 4.84
C SER A 26 -2.86 13.26 3.95
N ASP A 27 -2.45 13.75 2.79
CA ASP A 27 -3.35 14.43 1.85
C ASP A 27 -4.49 13.50 1.40
N LEU A 28 -4.21 12.21 1.17
CA LEU A 28 -5.23 11.22 0.78
C LEU A 28 -6.20 10.87 1.92
N VAL A 29 -5.70 10.77 3.15
CA VAL A 29 -6.52 10.54 4.36
C VAL A 29 -7.39 11.76 4.65
N ASP A 30 -6.82 12.97 4.63
CA ASP A 30 -7.53 14.23 4.86
C ASP A 30 -8.62 14.47 3.80
N ALA A 31 -8.36 14.05 2.56
CA ALA A 31 -9.34 14.08 1.48
C ALA A 31 -10.39 12.96 1.57
N ASN A 32 -10.32 12.08 2.57
CA ASN A 32 -11.18 10.91 2.74
C ASN A 32 -11.21 10.06 1.46
N THR A 33 -10.05 9.91 0.82
CA THR A 33 -9.83 9.07 -0.36
C THR A 33 -9.40 7.67 0.06
N ILE A 34 -8.54 7.59 1.07
CA ILE A 34 -8.16 6.33 1.72
C ILE A 34 -8.33 6.43 3.25
N SER A 35 -8.33 5.29 3.93
CA SER A 35 -8.09 5.20 5.37
C SER A 35 -6.96 4.20 5.61
N ILE A 36 -5.95 4.56 6.41
CA ILE A 36 -4.84 3.66 6.74
C ILE A 36 -5.31 2.71 7.84
N ILE A 37 -5.25 1.42 7.54
CA ILE A 37 -5.68 0.35 8.44
C ILE A 37 -4.49 -0.15 9.25
N ASP A 38 -3.40 -0.49 8.57
CA ASP A 38 -2.19 -1.06 9.15
C ASP A 38 -0.97 -0.56 8.36
N ALA A 39 0.18 -0.41 9.03
CA ALA A 39 1.42 -0.07 8.39
C ALA A 39 2.63 -0.46 9.24
N LEU A 40 3.59 -1.08 8.57
CA LEU A 40 4.78 -1.67 9.17
C LEU A 40 6.03 -1.18 8.45
N LEU A 41 7.12 -0.98 9.20
CA LEU A 41 8.46 -0.82 8.65
C LEU A 41 9.27 -2.08 8.92
N VAL A 42 9.60 -2.79 7.86
CA VAL A 42 10.52 -3.93 7.88
C VAL A 42 11.91 -3.41 7.58
N SER A 43 12.93 -3.83 8.33
CA SER A 43 14.34 -3.59 8.00
C SER A 43 15.08 -4.91 7.96
N LYS A 44 15.87 -5.12 6.91
CA LYS A 44 16.75 -6.28 6.74
C LYS A 44 18.20 -5.81 6.75
N ASP A 45 18.99 -6.36 7.65
CA ASP A 45 20.39 -5.97 7.81
C ASP A 45 21.31 -6.62 6.75
N GLU A 46 22.62 -6.41 6.85
CA GLU A 46 23.60 -7.00 5.93
C GLU A 46 23.69 -8.54 6.04
N THR A 47 23.33 -9.10 7.20
CA THR A 47 23.35 -10.53 7.49
C THR A 47 22.06 -11.25 7.11
N GLY A 48 21.00 -10.48 6.80
CA GLY A 48 19.67 -10.98 6.49
C GLY A 48 18.76 -11.07 7.72
N GLU A 49 19.18 -10.54 8.87
CA GLU A 49 18.34 -10.42 10.06
C GLU A 49 17.24 -9.38 9.81
N VAL A 50 15.99 -9.78 10.06
CA VAL A 50 14.80 -8.94 9.87
C VAL A 50 14.36 -8.38 11.22
N SER A 51 14.08 -7.08 11.24
CA SER A 51 13.47 -6.39 12.38
C SER A 51 12.22 -5.64 11.92
N LEU A 52 11.19 -5.63 12.76
CA LEU A 52 9.90 -5.05 12.49
C LEU A 52 9.63 -3.88 13.43
N VAL A 53 8.99 -2.86 12.89
CA VAL A 53 8.51 -1.71 13.65
C VAL A 53 7.11 -1.37 13.18
N GLU A 54 6.13 -1.49 14.07
CA GLU A 54 4.74 -1.08 13.81
C GLU A 54 4.62 0.43 14.01
N PHE A 55 4.02 1.13 13.04
CA PHE A 55 4.03 2.60 13.08
C PHE A 55 3.06 3.17 14.13
N ASP A 56 1.99 2.46 14.49
CA ASP A 56 1.03 2.86 15.52
C ASP A 56 1.57 2.65 16.95
N GLU A 57 2.45 1.67 17.17
CA GLU A 57 3.15 1.46 18.45
C GLU A 57 4.23 2.52 18.73
N LEU A 58 4.78 3.17 17.70
CA LEU A 58 5.87 4.12 17.83
C LEU A 58 5.49 5.41 18.56
N GLY A 59 4.20 5.78 18.56
CA GLY A 59 3.72 7.00 19.18
C GLY A 59 4.46 8.26 18.70
N VAL A 60 4.68 9.22 19.60
CA VAL A 60 5.48 10.42 19.29
C VAL A 60 6.97 10.08 19.41
N THR A 61 7.67 10.07 18.28
CA THR A 61 9.11 9.83 18.19
C THR A 61 9.89 11.12 17.88
N GLU A 62 11.23 11.08 17.95
CA GLU A 62 12.06 12.19 17.48
C GLU A 62 12.02 12.34 15.95
N ASP A 63 11.57 11.29 15.23
CA ASP A 63 11.35 11.34 13.79
C ASP A 63 9.95 11.87 13.48
N ALA A 64 9.91 13.07 12.90
CA ALA A 64 8.67 13.75 12.58
C ALA A 64 7.84 13.01 11.52
N ALA A 65 8.47 12.30 10.58
CA ALA A 65 7.75 11.57 9.56
C ALA A 65 7.09 10.31 10.13
N VAL A 66 7.81 9.59 10.99
CA VAL A 66 7.29 8.43 11.73
C VAL A 66 6.11 8.83 12.60
N SER A 67 6.24 9.92 13.36
CA SER A 67 5.17 10.44 14.23
C SER A 67 3.94 10.88 13.44
N ALA A 68 4.14 11.49 12.27
CA ALA A 68 3.04 11.91 11.40
C ALA A 68 2.31 10.71 10.80
N LEU A 69 3.03 9.66 10.38
CA LEU A 69 2.43 8.45 9.87
C LEU A 69 1.60 7.73 10.94
N ALA A 70 2.14 7.60 12.17
CA ALA A 70 1.44 7.04 13.32
C ALA A 70 0.10 7.74 13.62
N ALA A 71 0.01 9.04 13.33
CA ALA A 71 -1.20 9.83 13.56
C ALA A 71 -2.31 9.60 12.51
N LEU A 72 -2.01 8.96 11.37
CA LEU A 72 -2.97 8.69 10.29
C LEU A 72 -3.82 7.42 10.52
N PHE A 73 -3.50 6.64 11.55
CA PHE A 73 -4.14 5.35 11.80
C PHE A 73 -5.51 5.49 12.46
N GLU A 74 -6.49 4.75 11.97
CA GLU A 74 -7.84 4.68 12.56
C GLU A 74 -8.03 3.51 13.55
N GLY A 75 -6.96 2.78 13.87
CA GLY A 75 -6.92 1.86 15.02
C GLY A 75 -7.42 0.45 14.75
N VAL A 76 -6.87 -0.22 13.73
CA VAL A 76 -6.96 -1.69 13.62
C VAL A 76 -5.56 -2.26 13.83
N ASP A 77 -5.30 -2.59 15.08
CA ASP A 77 -4.07 -3.26 15.51
C ASP A 77 -4.04 -4.71 14.99
N GLY A 78 -2.91 -5.13 14.42
CA GLY A 78 -2.62 -6.52 14.03
C GLY A 78 -3.41 -7.08 12.85
N LEU A 79 -3.56 -6.33 11.75
CA LEU A 79 -4.16 -6.88 10.53
C LEU A 79 -3.17 -7.82 9.82
N LEU A 80 -1.91 -7.44 9.75
CA LEU A 80 -0.83 -8.29 9.27
C LEU A 80 -0.24 -9.10 10.43
N SER A 81 -0.07 -10.41 10.22
CA SER A 81 0.65 -11.28 11.15
C SER A 81 2.15 -11.35 10.82
N ASP A 82 2.96 -11.82 11.78
CA ASP A 82 4.39 -12.07 11.55
C ASP A 82 4.65 -12.94 10.30
N ASP A 83 3.80 -13.95 10.07
CA ASP A 83 3.90 -14.85 8.90
C ASP A 83 3.63 -14.09 7.58
N ASP A 84 2.65 -13.17 7.56
CA ASP A 84 2.35 -12.34 6.39
C ASP A 84 3.53 -11.41 6.08
N VAL A 85 4.14 -10.84 7.12
CA VAL A 85 5.28 -9.94 7.00
C VAL A 85 6.51 -10.67 6.47
N ASP A 86 6.76 -11.89 6.93
CA ASP A 86 7.81 -12.75 6.40
C ASP A 86 7.60 -13.06 4.91
N GLU A 87 6.36 -13.34 4.49
CA GLU A 87 6.02 -13.57 3.09
C GLU A 87 6.22 -12.29 2.25
N LEU A 88 5.67 -11.16 2.69
CA LEU A 88 5.73 -9.87 2.00
C LEU A 88 7.14 -9.29 1.90
N SER A 89 8.05 -9.68 2.81
CA SER A 89 9.44 -9.22 2.86
C SER A 89 10.47 -10.26 2.39
N ALA A 90 10.00 -11.41 1.91
CA ALA A 90 10.86 -12.51 1.45
C ALA A 90 11.87 -12.07 0.38
N ASP A 91 11.40 -11.25 -0.57
CA ASP A 91 12.21 -10.77 -1.70
C ASP A 91 13.04 -9.51 -1.38
N LEU A 92 12.96 -8.98 -0.15
CA LEU A 92 13.73 -7.81 0.24
C LEU A 92 15.24 -8.13 0.24
N GLU A 93 16.04 -7.35 -0.50
CA GLU A 93 17.50 -7.51 -0.49
C GLU A 93 18.10 -7.19 0.88
N ASN A 94 19.21 -7.84 1.23
CA ASN A 94 19.98 -7.48 2.44
C ASN A 94 20.34 -5.99 2.42
N ASN A 95 20.43 -5.38 3.60
CA ASN A 95 20.66 -3.94 3.77
C ASN A 95 19.59 -3.07 3.10
N SER A 96 18.32 -3.45 3.21
CA SER A 96 17.17 -2.69 2.71
C SER A 96 16.06 -2.65 3.74
N SER A 97 15.20 -1.65 3.65
CA SER A 97 13.96 -1.59 4.41
C SER A 97 12.76 -1.65 3.48
N ALA A 98 11.58 -1.99 4.00
CA ALA A 98 10.32 -1.92 3.28
C ALA A 98 9.24 -1.31 4.16
N ALA A 99 8.47 -0.37 3.61
CA ALA A 99 7.20 0.02 4.21
C ALA A 99 6.11 -0.89 3.65
N ILE A 100 5.37 -1.56 4.51
CA ILE A 100 4.16 -2.29 4.16
C ILE A 100 2.99 -1.41 4.60
N LEU A 101 2.12 -1.01 3.68
CA LEU A 101 0.95 -0.19 3.94
C LEU A 101 -0.31 -1.00 3.61
N VAL A 102 -1.28 -1.00 4.51
CA VAL A 102 -2.60 -1.57 4.29
C VAL A 102 -3.65 -0.48 4.44
N PHE A 103 -4.43 -0.22 3.40
CA PHE A 103 -5.38 0.88 3.40
C PHE A 103 -6.69 0.55 2.69
N GLU A 104 -7.79 1.15 3.17
CA GLU A 104 -9.11 1.10 2.55
C GLU A 104 -9.23 2.17 1.48
N HIS A 105 -9.71 1.81 0.28
CA HIS A 105 -10.18 2.75 -0.74
C HIS A 105 -11.54 3.33 -0.36
N THR A 106 -11.56 4.31 0.54
CA THR A 106 -12.81 4.88 1.09
C THR A 106 -13.66 5.58 0.04
N TRP A 107 -13.03 6.14 -1.00
CA TRP A 107 -13.71 6.75 -2.15
C TRP A 107 -14.63 5.78 -2.91
N PHE A 108 -14.37 4.46 -2.86
CA PHE A 108 -15.14 3.46 -3.60
C PHE A 108 -16.47 3.10 -2.92
N LYS A 109 -16.62 3.40 -1.63
CA LYS A 109 -17.80 3.01 -0.83
C LYS A 109 -19.13 3.46 -1.46
N PRO A 110 -19.29 4.70 -1.95
CA PRO A 110 -20.54 5.12 -2.58
C PRO A 110 -20.86 4.35 -3.87
N LEU A 111 -19.84 4.01 -4.67
CA LEU A 111 -20.02 3.21 -5.88
C LEU A 111 -20.43 1.78 -5.53
N ARG A 112 -19.75 1.16 -4.56
CA ARG A 112 -20.13 -0.16 -4.06
C ARG A 112 -21.57 -0.17 -3.57
N ASP A 113 -21.97 0.82 -2.78
CA ASP A 113 -23.33 0.90 -2.24
C ASP A 113 -24.34 1.01 -3.40
N ALA A 114 -24.05 1.81 -4.43
CA ALA A 114 -24.87 1.89 -5.64
C ALA A 114 -24.92 0.56 -6.44
N ILE A 115 -23.81 -0.19 -6.52
CA ILE A 115 -23.79 -1.52 -7.14
C ILE A 115 -24.74 -2.46 -6.39
N VAL A 116 -24.64 -2.52 -5.06
CA VAL A 116 -25.50 -3.37 -4.23
C VAL A 116 -26.97 -2.95 -4.34
N ASP A 117 -27.24 -1.64 -4.30
CA ASP A 117 -28.60 -1.10 -4.43
C ASP A 117 -29.21 -1.38 -5.82
N SER A 118 -28.38 -1.52 -6.86
CA SER A 118 -28.80 -1.94 -8.19
C SER A 118 -29.07 -3.45 -8.32
N GLY A 119 -28.86 -4.22 -7.25
CA GLY A 119 -28.91 -5.69 -7.24
C GLY A 119 -27.66 -6.34 -7.84
N GLY A 120 -26.60 -5.56 -8.06
CA GLY A 120 -25.30 -6.05 -8.50
C GLY A 120 -24.56 -6.77 -7.36
N VAL A 121 -23.70 -7.69 -7.75
CA VAL A 121 -22.79 -8.40 -6.84
C VAL A 121 -21.38 -8.26 -7.41
N LEU A 122 -20.46 -7.78 -6.59
CA LEU A 122 -19.04 -7.74 -6.96
C LEU A 122 -18.53 -9.18 -7.02
N LEU A 123 -18.09 -9.62 -8.21
CA LEU A 123 -17.58 -10.97 -8.41
C LEU A 123 -16.07 -11.05 -8.18
N GLU A 124 -15.35 -10.03 -8.62
CA GLU A 124 -13.89 -9.97 -8.58
C GLU A 124 -13.45 -8.50 -8.54
N ASP A 125 -12.30 -8.27 -7.89
CA ASP A 125 -11.59 -7.00 -7.83
C ASP A 125 -10.09 -7.30 -7.99
N VAL A 126 -9.44 -6.68 -8.98
CA VAL A 126 -8.08 -7.03 -9.40
C VAL A 126 -7.28 -5.75 -9.63
N HIS A 127 -6.09 -5.69 -9.03
CA HIS A 127 -5.10 -4.67 -9.35
C HIS A 127 -4.35 -5.06 -10.63
N VAL A 128 -4.32 -4.17 -11.61
CA VAL A 128 -3.62 -4.38 -12.88
C VAL A 128 -2.28 -3.64 -12.82
N PRO A 129 -1.14 -4.34 -12.89
CA PRO A 129 0.17 -3.69 -12.82
C PRO A 129 0.41 -2.69 -13.95
N ASP A 130 1.12 -1.59 -13.65
CA ASP A 130 1.44 -0.53 -14.62
C ASP A 130 2.10 -1.06 -15.89
N SER A 131 2.97 -2.06 -15.77
CA SER A 131 3.64 -2.68 -16.93
C SER A 131 2.65 -3.31 -17.92
N VAL A 132 1.56 -3.88 -17.41
CA VAL A 132 0.48 -4.46 -18.21
C VAL A 132 -0.33 -3.34 -18.87
N VAL A 133 -0.60 -2.26 -18.15
CA VAL A 133 -1.29 -1.09 -18.68
C VAL A 133 -0.48 -0.44 -19.80
N ASP A 134 0.82 -0.25 -19.60
CA ASP A 134 1.74 0.32 -20.58
C ASP A 134 1.80 -0.52 -21.87
N GLU A 135 1.87 -1.85 -21.74
CA GLU A 135 1.84 -2.76 -22.89
C GLU A 135 0.57 -2.59 -23.72
N VAL A 136 -0.59 -2.49 -23.06
CA VAL A 136 -1.88 -2.30 -23.73
C VAL A 136 -1.94 -0.95 -24.44
N LEU A 137 -1.48 0.13 -23.79
CA LEU A 137 -1.47 1.46 -24.40
C LEU A 137 -0.56 1.52 -25.62
N LEU A 138 0.63 0.93 -25.54
CA LEU A 138 1.55 0.83 -26.68
C LEU A 138 0.95 0.05 -27.85
N ALA A 139 0.20 -1.02 -27.58
CA ALA A 139 -0.48 -1.80 -28.61
C ALA A 139 -1.63 -1.04 -29.28
N MET A 140 -2.32 -0.16 -28.55
CA MET A 140 -3.38 0.70 -29.09
C MET A 140 -2.84 1.85 -29.96
N ASP A 141 -1.66 2.37 -29.63
CA ASP A 141 -0.99 3.43 -30.37
C ASP A 141 -0.17 2.91 -31.57
N ALA A 142 0.03 1.59 -31.67
CA ALA A 142 0.62 0.99 -32.84
C ALA A 142 -0.29 1.23 -34.06
N PRO A 143 0.19 1.93 -35.11
CA PRO A 143 -0.58 2.10 -36.34
C PRO A 143 -1.00 0.72 -36.81
N GLY A 144 -2.29 0.56 -37.12
CA GLY A 144 -2.85 -0.70 -37.60
C GLY A 144 -1.87 -1.31 -38.59
N ALA A 145 -1.39 -2.52 -38.28
CA ALA A 145 -0.70 -3.32 -39.27
C ALA A 145 -1.75 -3.56 -40.36
N ASP A 146 -1.73 -2.68 -41.38
CA ASP A 146 -2.45 -2.86 -42.63
C ASP A 146 -2.01 -4.23 -43.14
N THR A 147 -2.85 -5.22 -42.87
CA THR A 147 -2.77 -6.53 -43.49
C THR A 147 -3.46 -6.39 -44.84
N ASP A 148 -2.63 -6.06 -45.84
CA ASP A 148 -2.90 -6.34 -47.26
C ASP A 148 -3.30 -7.81 -47.48
#